data_AF-A0A075MPZ7-F1
#
_entry.id   AF-A0A075MPZ7-F1
#
_cell.length_a   1.000
_cell.length_b   1.000
_cell.length_c   1.000
_cell.angle_alpha   90.00
_cell.angle_beta   90.00
_cell.angle_gamma   90.00
#
_symmetry.space_group_name_H-M   'P 1'
#
loop_
_entity.id
_entity.type
_entity.pdbx_description
1 polymer ?
#
loop_
_entity_poly.entity_id
_entity_poly.type
_entity_poly.pdbx_seq_one_letter_code
_entity_poly.pdbx_strand_id
1 'polypeptide(L)'
;MPAIVKANADDRQVLAWAIIENLQRKDLTDRETAHGLKELYAAHGYDVNTAIQNLHIINNAESDNSRTTRPQKDFLSISKQVGLSAKRQREYLQLVRDIPEEVLNHAEKQGLSMEKKQLLTRPKVIFSF
;
A
#
# COMPACT_ATOMS: atom_id res chain seq x y z
N MET A 1 -16.60 -32.49 3.62
CA MET A 1 -16.80 -31.04 3.36
C MET A 1 -16.85 -30.86 1.85
N PRO A 2 -17.89 -30.27 1.24
CA PRO A 2 -17.88 -30.03 -0.20
C PRO A 2 -16.92 -28.86 -0.49
N ALA A 3 -15.87 -29.12 -1.26
CA ALA A 3 -14.96 -28.08 -1.74
C ALA A 3 -15.58 -27.44 -2.98
N ILE A 4 -15.91 -26.14 -2.90
CA ILE A 4 -16.24 -25.35 -4.09
C ILE A 4 -14.90 -25.06 -4.78
N VAL A 5 -14.51 -25.94 -5.70
CA VAL A 5 -13.39 -25.65 -6.61
C VAL A 5 -13.89 -24.58 -7.57
N LYS A 6 -13.53 -23.31 -7.33
CA LYS A 6 -13.69 -22.24 -8.32
C LYS A 6 -12.81 -22.60 -9.52
N ALA A 7 -13.38 -23.31 -10.48
CA ALA A 7 -12.66 -23.95 -11.57
C ALA A 7 -11.97 -23.01 -12.57
N ASN A 8 -11.91 -21.70 -12.33
CA ASN A 8 -11.25 -20.71 -13.20
C ASN A 8 -10.82 -19.46 -12.41
N ALA A 9 -10.24 -19.63 -11.21
CA ALA A 9 -9.57 -18.49 -10.58
C ALA A 9 -8.23 -18.31 -11.30
N ASP A 10 -8.07 -17.21 -12.04
CA ASP A 10 -6.79 -16.76 -12.56
C ASP A 10 -5.77 -16.75 -11.41
N ASP A 11 -4.59 -17.36 -11.59
CA ASP A 11 -3.56 -17.52 -10.55
C ASP A 11 -3.23 -16.17 -9.87
N ARG A 12 -3.35 -15.07 -10.61
CA ARG A 12 -3.19 -13.70 -10.09
C ARG A 12 -4.25 -13.31 -9.07
N GLN A 13 -5.50 -13.73 -9.26
CA GLN A 13 -6.58 -13.47 -8.32
C GLN A 13 -6.42 -14.29 -7.03
N VAL A 14 -5.95 -15.54 -7.16
CA VAL A 14 -5.66 -16.39 -5.99
C VAL A 14 -4.53 -15.78 -5.17
N LEU A 15 -3.45 -15.33 -5.84
CA LEU A 15 -2.34 -14.61 -5.21
C LEU A 15 -2.82 -13.35 -4.49
N ALA A 16 -3.62 -12.52 -5.17
CA ALA A 16 -4.14 -11.27 -4.59
C ALA A 16 -4.98 -11.52 -3.33
N TRP A 17 -5.82 -12.56 -3.31
CA TRP A 17 -6.59 -12.92 -2.12
C TRP A 17 -5.71 -13.37 -0.96
N ALA A 18 -4.68 -14.18 -1.22
CA ALA A 18 -3.72 -14.60 -0.20
C ALA A 18 -2.96 -13.41 0.40
N ILE A 19 -2.59 -12.43 -0.43
CA ILE A 19 -1.92 -11.21 0.03
C ILE A 19 -2.87 -10.36 0.89
N ILE A 20 -4.13 -10.20 0.48
CA ILE A 20 -5.14 -9.45 1.26
C ILE A 20 -5.36 -10.10 2.63
N GLU A 21 -5.51 -11.42 2.67
CA GLU A 21 -5.69 -12.17 3.93
C GLU A 21 -4.47 -11.97 4.85
N ASN A 22 -3.26 -12.03 4.29
CA ASN A 22 -2.05 -11.74 5.05
C ASN A 22 -2.05 -10.31 5.57
N LEU A 23 -2.33 -9.30 4.74
CA LEU A 23 -2.33 -7.88 5.12
C LEU A 23 -3.30 -7.53 6.26
N GLN A 24 -4.33 -8.35 6.47
CA GLN A 24 -5.29 -8.19 7.56
C GLN A 24 -4.81 -8.79 8.89
N ARG A 25 -3.67 -9.48 8.90
CA ARG A 25 -3.05 -9.98 10.14
C ARG A 25 -2.51 -8.85 11.00
N LYS A 26 -2.60 -9.01 12.32
CA LYS A 26 -2.20 -7.98 13.29
C LYS A 26 -0.69 -7.97 13.60
N ASP A 27 0.03 -9.00 13.19
CA ASP A 27 1.44 -9.25 13.54
C ASP A 27 2.43 -8.88 12.43
N LEU A 28 1.96 -8.27 11.34
CA LEU A 28 2.81 -7.77 10.27
C LEU A 28 3.64 -6.58 10.72
N THR A 29 4.90 -6.61 10.33
CA THR A 29 5.80 -5.46 10.44
C THR A 29 5.44 -4.39 9.41
N ASP A 30 5.91 -3.16 9.63
CA ASP A 30 5.70 -2.06 8.66
C ASP A 30 6.29 -2.41 7.28
N ARG A 31 7.45 -3.08 7.26
CA ARG A 31 8.12 -3.50 6.03
C ARG A 31 7.33 -4.58 5.29
N GLU A 32 6.88 -5.61 6.00
CA GLU A 32 6.06 -6.66 5.38
C GLU A 32 4.73 -6.12 4.85
N THR A 33 4.09 -5.21 5.60
CA THR A 33 2.88 -4.53 5.16
C THR A 33 3.12 -3.75 3.87
N ALA A 34 4.24 -3.02 3.79
CA ALA A 34 4.58 -2.23 2.62
C ALA A 34 4.89 -3.08 1.38
N HIS A 35 5.60 -4.21 1.55
CA HIS A 35 5.82 -5.15 0.46
C HIS A 35 4.54 -5.85 0.02
N GLY A 36 3.72 -6.32 0.96
CA GLY A 36 2.42 -6.93 0.64
C GLY A 36 1.53 -5.98 -0.15
N LEU A 37 1.49 -4.69 0.20
CA LEU A 37 0.76 -3.68 -0.58
C LEU A 37 1.33 -3.50 -1.99
N LYS A 38 2.66 -3.41 -2.12
CA LYS A 38 3.32 -3.31 -3.42
C LYS A 38 2.99 -4.51 -4.31
N GLU A 39 3.06 -5.73 -3.78
CA GLU A 39 2.75 -6.95 -4.52
C GLU A 39 1.26 -7.05 -4.88
N LEU A 40 0.37 -6.68 -3.97
CA LEU A 40 -1.06 -6.64 -4.22
C LEU A 40 -1.38 -5.74 -5.41
N TYR A 41 -0.88 -4.51 -5.41
CA TYR A 41 -1.14 -3.57 -6.50
C TYR A 41 -0.50 -3.99 -7.80
N ALA A 42 0.71 -4.55 -7.75
CA ALA A 42 1.37 -5.09 -8.94
C ALA A 42 0.59 -6.26 -9.55
N ALA A 43 0.00 -7.15 -8.73
CA ALA A 43 -0.85 -8.25 -9.18
C ALA A 43 -2.09 -7.76 -9.94
N HIS A 44 -2.56 -6.55 -9.61
CA HIS A 44 -3.67 -5.87 -10.28
C HIS A 44 -3.22 -4.89 -11.39
N GLY A 45 -1.93 -4.88 -11.74
CA GLY A 45 -1.39 -4.08 -12.85
C GLY A 45 -1.09 -2.62 -12.51
N TYR A 46 -1.04 -2.25 -11.23
CA TYR A 46 -0.66 -0.91 -10.80
C TYR A 46 0.77 -0.91 -10.27
N ASP A 47 1.63 -0.08 -10.84
CA ASP A 47 2.93 0.21 -10.24
C ASP A 47 2.79 1.06 -8.96
N VAL A 48 3.87 1.17 -8.19
CA VAL A 48 3.90 1.86 -6.90
C VAL A 48 3.51 3.34 -7.01
N ASN A 49 3.95 4.05 -8.05
CA ASN A 49 3.63 5.47 -8.24
C ASN A 49 2.16 5.66 -8.59
N THR A 50 1.65 4.83 -9.50
CA THR A 50 0.23 4.80 -9.89
C THR A 50 -0.66 4.49 -8.68
N ALA A 51 -0.25 3.52 -7.84
CA ALA A 51 -0.98 3.20 -6.61
C ALA A 51 -0.98 4.36 -5.60
N ILE A 52 0.18 5.01 -5.37
CA ILE A 52 0.29 6.19 -4.50
C ILE A 52 -0.62 7.33 -4.99
N GLN A 53 -0.68 7.58 -6.31
CA GLN A 53 -1.53 8.61 -6.89
C GLN A 53 -3.02 8.29 -6.69
N ASN A 54 -3.44 7.05 -6.98
CA ASN A 54 -4.83 6.64 -6.77
C ASN A 54 -5.24 6.73 -5.30
N LEU A 55 -4.38 6.34 -4.36
CA LEU A 55 -4.63 6.47 -2.93
C LEU A 55 -4.71 7.93 -2.48
N HIS A 56 -3.90 8.80 -3.07
CA HIS A 56 -3.99 10.24 -2.81
C HIS A 56 -5.32 10.81 -3.28
N ILE A 57 -5.79 10.40 -4.47
CA ILE A 57 -7.11 10.78 -5.00
C ILE A 57 -8.21 10.30 -4.06
N ILE A 58 -8.16 9.03 -3.60
CA ILE A 58 -9.16 8.48 -2.68
C ILE A 58 -9.18 9.26 -1.36
N ASN A 59 -8.01 9.49 -0.76
CA ASN A 59 -7.89 10.22 0.49
C ASN A 59 -8.40 11.67 0.39
N ASN A 60 -8.20 12.32 -0.76
CA ASN A 60 -8.68 13.69 -0.97
C ASN A 60 -10.16 13.73 -1.38
N ALA A 61 -10.67 12.72 -2.08
CA ALA A 61 -12.09 12.63 -2.45
C ALA A 61 -13.00 12.45 -1.22
N GLU A 62 -12.48 11.91 -0.12
CA GLU A 62 -13.18 11.93 1.18
C GLU A 62 -13.31 13.36 1.75
N SER A 63 -12.45 14.29 1.32
CA SER A 63 -12.45 15.70 1.75
C SER A 63 -13.04 16.69 0.73
N ASP A 64 -13.12 16.31 -0.54
CA ASP A 64 -13.51 17.17 -1.65
C ASP A 64 -14.69 16.56 -2.43
N ASN A 65 -15.85 17.25 -2.42
CA ASN A 65 -17.07 16.85 -3.14
C ASN A 65 -16.94 17.01 -4.68
N SER A 66 -15.75 17.33 -5.19
CA SER A 66 -15.53 17.57 -6.62
C SER A 66 -15.45 16.25 -7.41
N ARG A 67 -16.30 16.13 -8.44
CA ARG A 67 -16.47 14.91 -9.27
C ARG A 67 -15.33 14.68 -10.27
N THR A 68 -14.30 15.51 -10.26
CA THR A 68 -13.37 15.72 -11.38
C THR A 68 -12.20 14.76 -11.39
N THR A 69 -11.80 14.22 -10.24
CA THR A 69 -10.68 13.28 -10.14
C THR A 69 -11.14 11.97 -9.52
N ARG A 70 -11.09 10.88 -10.29
CA ARG A 70 -11.48 9.55 -9.83
C ARG A 70 -10.27 8.61 -9.89
N PRO A 71 -10.14 7.68 -8.94
CA PRO A 71 -9.13 6.63 -9.06
C PRO A 71 -9.40 5.80 -10.31
N GLN A 72 -8.35 5.17 -10.84
CA GLN A 72 -8.43 4.22 -11.93
C GLN A 72 -9.46 3.13 -11.64
N LYS A 73 -10.09 2.63 -12.70
CA LYS A 73 -11.15 1.61 -12.61
C LYS A 73 -10.68 0.44 -11.74
N ASP A 74 -11.53 -0.02 -10.85
CA ASP A 74 -11.31 -1.15 -9.92
C ASP A 74 -10.26 -0.93 -8.81
N PHE A 75 -9.49 0.17 -8.81
CA PHE A 75 -8.52 0.45 -7.74
C PHE A 75 -9.20 0.65 -6.38
N LEU A 76 -10.33 1.37 -6.37
CA LEU A 76 -11.09 1.66 -5.14
C LEU A 76 -11.64 0.40 -4.47
N SER A 77 -12.07 -0.60 -5.24
CA SER A 77 -12.57 -1.85 -4.68
C SER A 77 -11.43 -2.66 -4.05
N ILE A 78 -10.28 -2.74 -4.72
CA ILE A 78 -9.08 -3.40 -4.20
C ILE A 78 -8.59 -2.71 -2.92
N SER A 79 -8.45 -1.39 -2.93
CA SER A 79 -7.95 -0.64 -1.76
C SER A 79 -8.85 -0.80 -0.53
N LYS A 80 -10.16 -0.98 -0.72
CA LYS A 80 -11.11 -1.21 0.38
C LYS A 80 -10.98 -2.61 1.00
N GLN A 81 -10.52 -3.60 0.24
CA GLN A 81 -10.36 -4.98 0.73
C GLN A 81 -9.17 -5.14 1.68
N VAL A 82 -8.18 -4.25 1.62
CA VAL A 82 -6.95 -4.30 2.43
C VAL A 82 -7.23 -4.13 3.94
N GLY A 83 -8.31 -3.45 4.33
CA GLY A 83 -8.61 -3.18 5.75
C GLY A 83 -7.78 -2.05 6.38
N LEU A 84 -6.99 -1.34 5.58
CA LEU A 84 -6.24 -0.13 5.99
C LEU A 84 -6.89 1.12 5.38
N SER A 85 -6.69 2.30 5.97
CA SER A 85 -7.11 3.56 5.33
C SER A 85 -6.26 3.87 4.11
N ALA A 86 -6.81 4.61 3.13
CA ALA A 86 -6.07 5.01 1.93
C ALA A 86 -4.79 5.79 2.26
N LYS A 87 -4.85 6.65 3.30
CA LYS A 87 -3.68 7.34 3.86
C LYS A 87 -2.59 6.36 4.32
N ARG A 88 -2.92 5.36 5.14
CA ARG A 88 -1.94 4.38 5.64
C ARG A 88 -1.34 3.56 4.52
N GLN A 89 -2.16 3.09 3.58
CA GLN A 89 -1.69 2.35 2.40
C GLN A 89 -0.66 3.18 1.62
N ARG A 90 -0.93 4.48 1.44
CA ARG A 90 -0.02 5.41 0.76
C ARG A 90 1.29 5.60 1.52
N GLU A 91 1.23 5.75 2.83
CA GLU A 91 2.42 5.90 3.68
C GLU A 91 3.35 4.68 3.59
N TYR A 92 2.79 3.46 3.59
CA TYR A 92 3.57 2.24 3.40
C TYR A 92 4.21 2.15 2.01
N LEU A 93 3.45 2.46 0.95
CA LEU A 93 4.00 2.48 -0.40
C LEU A 93 5.12 3.51 -0.57
N GLN A 94 5.05 4.65 0.12
CA GLN A 94 6.14 5.64 0.13
C GLN A 94 7.42 5.09 0.76
N LEU A 95 7.32 4.27 1.81
CA LEU A 95 8.50 3.65 2.42
C LEU A 95 9.26 2.78 1.40
N VAL A 96 8.54 1.88 0.70
CA VAL A 96 9.18 0.97 -0.26
C VAL A 96 9.63 1.67 -1.54
N ARG A 97 9.04 2.82 -1.87
CA ARG A 97 9.48 3.64 -3.01
C ARG A 97 10.73 4.45 -2.70
N ASP A 98 10.76 5.11 -1.54
CA ASP A 98 11.72 6.19 -1.26
C ASP A 98 12.89 5.73 -0.38
N ILE A 99 12.73 4.63 0.36
CA ILE A 99 13.75 4.11 1.28
C ILE A 99 14.35 2.82 0.71
N PRO A 100 15.67 2.71 0.59
CA PRO A 100 16.32 1.44 0.27
C PRO A 100 15.98 0.34 1.30
N GLU A 101 15.81 -0.90 0.85
CA GLU A 101 15.39 -2.02 1.69
C GLU A 101 16.29 -2.22 2.93
N GLU A 102 17.61 -2.04 2.77
CA GLU A 102 18.59 -2.16 3.85
C GLU A 102 18.36 -1.14 4.97
N VAL A 103 18.01 0.10 4.58
CA VAL A 103 17.75 1.19 5.52
C VAL A 103 16.43 0.95 6.25
N LEU A 104 15.40 0.47 5.54
CA LEU A 104 14.11 0.14 6.12
C LEU A 104 14.22 -1.01 7.14
N ASN A 105 14.95 -2.06 6.78
CA ASN A 105 15.24 -3.20 7.67
C ASN A 105 16.03 -2.76 8.91
N HIS A 106 17.05 -1.91 8.74
CA HIS A 106 17.79 -1.37 9.87
C HIS A 106 16.91 -0.52 10.79
N ALA A 107 16.10 0.39 10.23
CA ALA A 107 15.17 1.22 10.99
C ALA A 107 14.19 0.39 11.82
N GLU A 108 13.69 -0.71 11.26
CA GLU A 108 12.79 -1.63 11.95
C GLU A 108 13.48 -2.38 13.10
N LYS A 109 14.70 -2.88 12.88
CA LYS A 109 15.52 -3.51 13.93
C LYS A 109 15.81 -2.57 15.10
N GLN A 110 15.92 -1.27 14.82
CA GLN A 110 16.10 -0.23 15.84
C GLN A 110 14.78 0.22 16.48
N GLY A 111 13.64 -0.39 16.14
CA GLY A 111 12.34 -0.07 16.72
C GLY A 111 11.83 1.32 16.35
N LEU A 112 12.24 1.88 15.20
CA LEU A 112 11.70 3.16 14.76
C LEU A 112 10.20 3.04 14.49
N SER A 113 9.44 4.01 14.97
CA SER A 113 8.02 4.14 14.64
C SER A 113 7.81 4.50 13.18
N MET A 114 6.63 4.19 12.65
CA MET A 114 6.20 4.57 11.30
C MET A 114 6.41 6.06 11.00
N GLU A 115 6.09 6.94 11.95
CA GLU A 115 6.29 8.40 11.80
C GLU A 115 7.76 8.77 11.59
N LYS A 116 8.68 8.13 12.33
CA LYS A 116 10.13 8.35 12.17
C LYS A 116 10.62 7.80 10.84
N LYS A 117 10.11 6.65 10.40
CA LYS A 117 10.42 6.09 9.07
C LYS A 117 9.95 7.02 7.95
N GLN A 118 8.79 7.65 8.09
CA GLN A 118 8.29 8.65 7.13
C GLN A 118 9.15 9.93 7.06
N LEU A 119 9.91 10.28 8.10
CA LEU A 119 10.85 11.40 7.99
C LEU A 119 11.96 11.12 6.97
N LEU A 120 12.29 9.85 6.75
CA LEU A 120 13.29 9.40 5.78
C LEU A 120 12.80 9.50 4.33
N THR A 121 11.49 9.60 4.10
CA THR A 121 10.89 9.78 2.76
C THR A 121 10.70 11.23 2.38
N ARG A 122 10.86 12.17 3.33
CA ARG A 122 10.68 13.59 3.05
C ARG A 122 11.89 14.12 2.27
N PRO A 123 11.69 14.89 1.18
CA PRO A 123 12.79 15.56 0.52
C PRO A 123 13.51 16.47 1.51
N LYS A 124 14.85 16.52 1.43
CA LYS A 124 15.68 17.44 2.24
C LYS A 124 15.06 18.83 2.14
N VAL A 125 14.58 19.36 3.26
CA VAL A 125 14.30 20.79 3.39
C VAL A 125 15.67 21.46 3.32
N ILE A 126 16.02 21.99 2.14
CA ILE A 126 17.18 22.85 2.01
C ILE A 126 16.78 24.14 2.73
N PHE A 127 17.18 24.27 3.99
CA PHE A 127 17.16 25.56 4.66
C PHE A 127 18.21 26.43 3.97
N SER A 128 17.77 27.26 3.04
CA SER A 128 18.54 28.42 2.59
C SER A 128 18.55 29.42 3.74
N PHE A 129 19.70 29.53 4.42
CA PHE A 129 20.02 30.59 5.37
C PHE A 129 20.54 31.82 4.63
#